data_AF-K9W8A7-F1
#
_entry.id   AF-K9W8A7-F1
#
_cell.length_a   1.000
_cell.length_b   1.000
_cell.length_c   1.000
_cell.angle_alpha   90.00
_cell.angle_beta   90.00
_cell.angle_gamma   90.00
#
_symmetry.space_group_name_H-M   'P 1'
#
loop_
_entity.id
_entity.type
_entity.pdbx_description
1 polymer ?
#
loop_
_entity_poly.entity_id
_entity_poly.type
_entity_poly.pdbx_seq_one_letter_code
_entity_poly.pdbx_strand_id
1 'polypeptide(L)'
;MNVPGDFTATTATRIGFGNNNGFNAVGTNDYSALIETPSTFAFGTSGAPGAIINTGQLAVSEGKNLTLLGGTVLSTGELKAPGGNLSIAAVPGQNLIRISLSGHLLNLEIQPCGSSTNCTLPATSNALLPTPLSLPQLLTGNAGSPAKGLTVNDVGQVVLTDSGLVVPQSPGTLVLSGTADASTTKQSDIGGSVQLRGNLVGLVEKAQERDVSRKAVALPKGIEAAGCQIVYLPPYSPDLNRIEKCWAWLKSRIRKRLPQSASLRDAIESVLKQAAS
;
A
#
# COMPACT_ATOMS: atom_id res chain seq x y z
N MET A 1 4.34 -7.06 15.43
CA MET A 1 5.50 -6.42 16.08
C MET A 1 5.05 -5.11 16.69
N ASN A 2 5.36 -4.88 17.96
CA ASN A 2 5.07 -3.62 18.64
C ASN A 2 6.38 -3.06 19.20
N VAL A 3 6.69 -1.81 18.90
CA VAL A 3 7.96 -1.17 19.23
C VAL A 3 7.70 0.01 20.17
N PRO A 4 8.34 0.07 21.35
CA PRO A 4 8.02 1.09 22.35
C PRO A 4 8.50 2.51 21.98
N GLY A 5 9.38 2.63 20.98
CA GLY A 5 9.97 3.90 20.52
C GLY A 5 9.77 4.12 19.03
N ASP A 6 10.50 5.10 18.49
CA ASP A 6 10.53 5.35 17.04
C ASP A 6 11.10 4.12 16.32
N PHE A 7 10.48 3.75 15.21
CA PHE A 7 10.87 2.61 14.40
C PHE A 7 11.19 3.05 12.97
N THR A 8 12.39 2.74 12.49
CA THR A 8 12.78 2.96 11.10
C THR A 8 13.27 1.65 10.49
N ALA A 9 12.64 1.22 9.41
CA ALA A 9 13.14 0.14 8.56
C ALA A 9 13.58 0.72 7.21
N THR A 10 14.77 0.36 6.75
CA THR A 10 15.32 0.89 5.51
C THR A 10 16.10 -0.16 4.72
N THR A 11 16.03 -0.09 3.39
CA THR A 11 16.93 -0.84 2.48
C THR A 11 18.01 0.06 1.88
N ALA A 12 18.23 1.24 2.45
CA ALA A 12 19.31 2.14 2.08
C ALA A 12 20.67 1.46 2.27
N THR A 13 21.62 1.78 1.40
CA THR A 13 23.00 1.30 1.50
C THR A 13 23.81 2.10 2.52
N ARG A 14 23.32 3.27 2.94
CA ARG A 14 23.96 4.13 3.94
C ARG A 14 22.95 4.90 4.78
N ILE A 15 23.23 5.08 6.06
CA ILE A 15 22.51 5.94 6.99
C ILE A 15 23.49 7.00 7.50
N GLY A 16 23.21 8.29 7.31
CA GLY A 16 24.08 9.37 7.77
C GLY A 16 23.66 9.95 9.12
N PHE A 17 24.67 10.26 9.93
CA PHE A 17 24.60 10.67 11.34
C PHE A 17 25.20 12.09 11.52
N GLY A 18 24.88 13.02 10.61
CA GLY A 18 25.49 14.36 10.62
C GLY A 18 27.00 14.35 10.36
N ASN A 19 27.61 15.53 10.19
CA ASN A 19 29.07 15.71 10.04
C ASN A 19 29.77 14.77 9.02
N ASN A 20 29.05 14.39 7.94
CA ASN A 20 29.45 13.39 6.95
C ASN A 20 29.75 11.97 7.49
N ASN A 21 29.51 11.71 8.78
CA ASN A 21 29.56 10.39 9.37
C ASN A 21 28.35 9.58 8.91
N GLY A 22 28.54 8.28 8.73
CA GLY A 22 27.44 7.42 8.34
C GLY A 22 27.77 5.95 8.44
N PHE A 23 26.75 5.18 8.78
CA PHE A 23 26.74 3.74 8.73
C PHE A 23 26.55 3.28 7.28
N ASN A 24 27.51 2.54 6.75
CA ASN A 24 27.43 1.82 5.48
C ASN A 24 26.89 0.41 5.73
N ALA A 25 25.89 -0.01 4.97
CA ALA A 25 25.30 -1.35 5.08
C ALA A 25 26.28 -2.46 4.64
N VAL A 26 27.30 -2.11 3.86
CA VAL A 26 28.38 -2.99 3.43
C VAL A 26 29.73 -2.30 3.61
N GLY A 27 30.77 -3.09 3.82
CA GLY A 27 32.13 -2.59 4.04
C GLY A 27 32.38 -2.18 5.50
N THR A 28 33.38 -1.33 5.70
CA THR A 28 33.85 -0.94 7.03
C THR A 28 33.09 0.27 7.57
N ASN A 29 32.82 0.26 8.87
CA ASN A 29 32.19 1.36 9.60
C ASN A 29 33.05 1.77 10.79
N ASP A 30 33.11 3.07 11.04
CA ASP A 30 33.57 3.62 12.31
C ASP A 30 32.37 3.84 13.23
N TYR A 31 32.08 2.85 14.08
CA TYR A 31 30.96 2.90 15.00
C TYR A 31 31.12 3.97 16.10
N SER A 32 32.35 4.39 16.39
CA SER A 32 32.60 5.42 17.40
C SER A 32 32.16 6.81 16.93
N ALA A 33 32.04 7.00 15.62
CA ALA A 33 31.58 8.23 14.98
C ALA A 33 30.05 8.31 14.81
N LEU A 34 29.30 7.26 15.16
CA LEU A 34 27.84 7.17 14.99
C LEU A 34 27.06 7.60 16.24
N ILE A 35 27.42 8.75 16.81
CA ILE A 35 26.89 9.24 18.09
C ILE A 35 25.73 10.23 17.95
N GLU A 36 25.47 10.74 16.75
CA GLU A 36 24.37 11.68 16.51
C GLU A 36 23.05 10.97 16.14
N THR A 37 22.01 11.76 15.86
CA THR A 37 20.74 11.21 15.39
C THR A 37 20.80 10.92 13.88
N PRO A 38 20.40 9.72 13.42
CA PRO A 38 20.33 9.42 12.00
C PRO A 38 19.31 10.33 11.31
N SER A 39 19.72 10.98 10.23
CA SER A 39 18.89 11.97 9.53
C SER A 39 18.88 11.82 8.01
N THR A 40 19.78 11.01 7.45
CA THR A 40 19.88 10.83 6.00
C THR A 40 20.00 9.35 5.64
N PHE A 41 19.43 8.96 4.50
CA PHE A 41 19.41 7.58 4.01
C PHE A 41 19.76 7.59 2.53
N ALA A 42 20.88 6.97 2.16
CA ALA A 42 21.32 6.93 0.77
C ALA A 42 21.05 5.56 0.15
N PHE A 43 20.39 5.58 -1.00
CA PHE A 43 20.14 4.43 -1.86
C PHE A 43 21.17 4.48 -2.99
N GLY A 44 22.40 4.09 -2.70
CA GLY A 44 23.53 4.20 -3.63
C GLY A 44 23.61 3.13 -4.71
N THR A 45 22.64 2.21 -4.79
CA THR A 45 22.64 1.13 -5.79
C THR A 45 22.25 1.67 -7.16
N SER A 46 23.01 1.30 -8.19
CA SER A 46 22.63 1.50 -9.61
C SER A 46 21.50 0.57 -10.05
N GLY A 47 21.29 -0.53 -9.34
CA GLY A 47 20.14 -1.44 -9.50
C GLY A 47 18.96 -1.12 -8.58
N ALA A 48 17.94 -1.97 -8.63
CA ALA A 48 16.76 -1.88 -7.76
C ALA A 48 17.16 -2.07 -6.28
N PRO A 49 16.86 -1.11 -5.39
CA PRO A 49 17.05 -1.32 -3.96
C PRO A 49 16.08 -2.39 -3.43
N GLY A 50 16.36 -2.91 -2.24
CA GLY A 50 15.59 -4.01 -1.67
C GLY A 50 14.12 -3.67 -1.42
N ALA A 51 13.31 -4.71 -1.20
CA ALA A 51 11.90 -4.57 -0.88
C ALA A 51 11.64 -4.67 0.64
N ILE A 52 10.70 -3.87 1.14
CA ILE A 52 10.15 -3.99 2.49
C ILE A 52 8.73 -4.54 2.36
N ILE A 53 8.44 -5.65 3.04
CA ILE A 53 7.13 -6.29 3.04
C ILE A 53 6.58 -6.32 4.47
N ASN A 54 5.41 -5.75 4.70
CA ASN A 54 4.65 -5.90 5.94
C ASN A 54 3.34 -6.65 5.69
N THR A 55 3.24 -7.89 6.15
CA THR A 55 2.01 -8.69 6.09
C THR A 55 1.31 -8.84 7.44
N GLY A 56 1.92 -8.32 8.52
CA GLY A 56 1.43 -8.42 9.88
C GLY A 56 1.03 -7.06 10.46
N GLN A 57 0.86 -7.01 11.78
CA GLN A 57 0.66 -5.76 12.49
C GLN A 57 2.01 -5.19 12.92
N LEU A 58 2.31 -3.94 12.54
CA LEU A 58 3.44 -3.18 13.02
C LEU A 58 2.92 -1.89 13.68
N ALA A 59 3.12 -1.78 14.99
CA ALA A 59 2.69 -0.64 15.78
C ALA A 59 3.87 -0.02 16.53
N VAL A 60 3.84 1.30 16.70
CA VAL A 60 4.69 2.03 17.64
C VAL A 60 3.85 2.61 18.77
N SER A 61 4.50 2.93 19.89
CA SER A 61 3.86 3.65 20.99
C SER A 61 3.31 5.00 20.55
N GLU A 62 2.39 5.53 21.35
CA GLU A 62 1.78 6.82 21.11
C GLU A 62 2.80 7.97 21.05
N GLY A 63 2.62 8.89 20.10
CA GLY A 63 3.53 10.00 19.85
C GLY A 63 4.86 9.61 19.21
N LYS A 64 5.04 8.34 18.83
CA LYS A 64 6.25 7.83 18.17
C LYS A 64 6.08 7.71 16.67
N ASN A 65 7.19 7.72 15.96
CA ASN A 65 7.24 7.72 14.51
C ASN A 65 7.54 6.32 13.97
N LEU A 66 6.86 5.96 12.88
CA LEU A 66 7.09 4.74 12.12
C LEU A 66 7.50 5.13 10.71
N THR A 67 8.72 4.76 10.32
CA THR A 67 9.29 5.08 9.02
C THR A 67 9.69 3.82 8.26
N LEU A 68 9.23 3.67 7.01
CA LEU A 68 9.61 2.58 6.11
C LEU A 68 10.18 3.17 4.80
N LEU A 69 11.46 2.92 4.53
CA LEU A 69 12.16 3.43 3.34
C LEU A 69 12.73 2.27 2.52
N GLY A 70 12.08 1.90 1.43
CA GLY A 70 12.47 0.76 0.60
C GLY A 70 12.70 1.13 -0.86
N GLY A 71 13.36 0.28 -1.62
CA GLY A 71 13.31 0.33 -3.08
C GLY A 71 11.90 0.03 -3.61
N THR A 72 11.25 -0.94 -2.98
CA THR A 72 9.81 -1.22 -3.09
C THR A 72 9.25 -1.35 -1.68
N VAL A 73 8.08 -0.79 -1.41
CA VAL A 73 7.41 -0.96 -0.11
C VAL A 73 6.02 -1.52 -0.33
N LEU A 74 5.74 -2.66 0.30
CA LEU A 74 4.47 -3.36 0.17
C LEU A 74 3.92 -3.68 1.57
N SER A 75 2.73 -3.17 1.89
CA SER A 75 2.05 -3.50 3.15
C SER A 75 0.66 -4.05 2.87
N THR A 76 0.43 -5.31 3.22
CA THR A 76 -0.90 -5.94 3.27
C THR A 76 -1.45 -6.03 4.70
N GLY A 77 -0.59 -5.80 5.68
CA GLY A 77 -0.90 -5.79 7.11
C GLY A 77 -1.32 -4.43 7.66
N GLU A 78 -1.18 -4.25 8.98
CA GLU A 78 -1.56 -3.01 9.67
C GLU A 78 -0.31 -2.22 10.07
N LEU A 79 -0.34 -0.90 9.87
CA LEU A 79 0.68 0.05 10.31
C LEU A 79 0.03 1.06 11.26
N LYS A 80 0.55 1.18 12.49
CA LYS A 80 -0.06 2.04 13.52
C LYS A 80 0.97 2.92 14.23
N ALA A 81 0.73 4.23 14.23
CA ALA A 81 1.55 5.24 14.91
C ALA A 81 0.67 6.29 15.59
N PRO A 82 -0.01 5.97 16.71
CA PRO A 82 -1.06 6.81 17.27
C PRO A 82 -0.53 8.17 17.72
N GLY A 83 -1.08 9.28 17.20
CA GLY A 83 -0.61 10.62 17.54
C GLY A 83 0.84 10.92 17.11
N GLY A 84 1.47 10.05 16.32
CA GLY A 84 2.82 10.19 15.80
C GLY A 84 2.86 10.11 14.28
N ASN A 85 4.04 10.13 13.66
CA ASN A 85 4.11 10.20 12.20
C ASN A 85 4.37 8.83 11.56
N LEU A 86 3.60 8.51 10.53
CA LEU A 86 3.80 7.36 9.67
C LEU A 86 4.36 7.83 8.33
N SER A 87 5.63 7.54 8.04
CA SER A 87 6.29 7.95 6.79
C SER A 87 6.74 6.74 6.00
N ILE A 88 6.20 6.57 4.80
CA ILE A 88 6.46 5.41 3.95
C ILE A 88 6.92 5.92 2.60
N ALA A 89 8.12 5.54 2.18
CA ALA A 89 8.69 5.96 0.92
C ALA A 89 9.26 4.77 0.14
N ALA A 90 8.82 4.62 -1.10
CA ALA A 90 9.49 3.79 -2.09
C ALA A 90 10.40 4.68 -2.93
N VAL A 91 11.70 4.41 -2.91
CA VAL A 91 12.70 5.28 -3.52
C VAL A 91 13.47 4.51 -4.58
N PRO A 92 13.55 5.02 -5.82
CA PRO A 92 14.38 4.40 -6.82
C PRO A 92 15.84 4.42 -6.38
N GLY A 93 16.66 3.50 -6.89
CA GLY A 93 18.11 3.55 -6.65
C GLY A 93 18.70 4.91 -7.05
N GLN A 94 19.91 5.19 -6.57
CA GLN A 94 20.64 6.43 -6.77
C GLN A 94 19.92 7.68 -6.22
N ASN A 95 19.32 7.58 -5.03
CA ASN A 95 18.71 8.73 -4.35
C ASN A 95 19.14 8.85 -2.89
N LEU A 96 19.24 10.09 -2.42
CA LEU A 96 19.42 10.45 -1.03
C LEU A 96 18.08 10.90 -0.46
N ILE A 97 17.70 10.32 0.66
CA ILE A 97 16.54 10.73 1.44
C ILE A 97 17.03 11.49 2.67
N ARG A 98 16.41 12.63 2.97
CA ARG A 98 16.60 13.34 4.24
C ARG A 98 15.31 13.32 5.05
N ILE A 99 15.46 13.07 6.35
CA ILE A 99 14.37 13.15 7.33
C ILE A 99 14.72 14.26 8.31
N SER A 100 13.88 15.29 8.38
CA SER A 100 13.98 16.33 9.40
C SER A 100 13.33 15.85 10.71
N LEU A 101 14.14 15.36 11.64
CA LEU A 101 13.67 14.95 12.97
C LEU A 101 13.78 16.12 13.95
N SER A 102 12.63 16.59 14.44
CA SER A 102 12.40 17.49 15.58
C SER A 102 12.03 18.95 15.23
N GLY A 103 10.83 19.37 15.66
CA GLY A 103 10.40 20.78 15.75
C GLY A 103 9.88 21.46 14.48
N HIS A 104 9.98 20.83 13.31
CA HIS A 104 9.47 21.35 12.04
C HIS A 104 8.57 20.30 11.37
N LEU A 105 7.65 20.76 10.51
CA LEU A 105 6.84 19.91 9.64
C LEU A 105 7.76 18.88 8.98
N LEU A 106 7.55 17.59 9.28
CA LEU A 106 8.38 16.49 8.80
C LEU A 106 8.46 16.55 7.27
N ASN A 107 9.63 16.91 6.74
CA ASN A 107 9.83 17.05 5.30
C ASN A 107 10.70 15.88 4.83
N LEU A 108 10.09 15.03 4.03
CA LEU A 108 10.78 13.96 3.34
C LEU A 108 11.28 14.50 2.00
N GLU A 109 12.59 14.76 1.94
CA GLU A 109 13.25 15.20 0.71
C GLU A 109 13.89 14.00 0.02
N ILE A 110 13.60 13.82 -1.27
CA ILE A 110 14.26 12.82 -2.12
C ILE A 110 15.07 13.60 -3.15
N GLN A 111 16.38 13.42 -3.11
CA GLN A 111 17.32 14.07 -4.01
C GLN A 111 18.08 13.01 -4.81
N PRO A 112 18.21 13.14 -6.15
CA PRO A 112 19.09 12.27 -6.91
C PRO A 112 20.52 12.33 -6.36
N CYS A 113 21.17 11.17 -6.29
CA CYS A 113 22.57 11.07 -5.94
C CYS A 113 23.44 11.65 -7.07
N GLY A 114 23.77 12.94 -6.97
CA GLY A 114 24.85 13.54 -7.76
C GLY A 114 26.23 13.07 -7.28
N SER A 115 27.29 13.83 -7.58
CA SER A 115 28.66 13.66 -7.07
C SER A 115 28.81 13.91 -5.55
N SER A 116 27.74 13.72 -4.78
CA SER A 116 27.78 13.87 -3.32
C SER A 116 28.48 12.66 -2.70
N THR A 117 29.50 12.93 -1.89
CA THR A 117 30.22 11.92 -1.09
C THR A 117 29.29 11.13 -0.17
N ASN A 118 28.07 11.62 0.05
CA ASN A 118 27.08 11.01 0.93
C ASN A 118 26.29 9.85 0.31
N CYS A 119 26.29 9.72 -1.02
CA CYS A 119 25.75 8.55 -1.73
C CYS A 119 26.83 7.56 -2.19
N THR A 120 28.10 7.95 -2.17
CA THR A 120 29.21 7.08 -2.57
C THR A 120 29.62 6.19 -1.41
N LEU A 121 29.59 4.88 -1.62
CA LEU A 121 30.26 3.93 -0.74
C LEU A 121 31.77 4.15 -0.80
N PRO A 122 32.53 3.90 0.29
CA PRO A 122 33.97 4.04 0.29
C PRO A 122 34.60 3.29 -0.90
N ALA A 123 35.35 4.01 -1.74
CA ALA A 123 35.97 3.52 -2.98
C ALA A 123 37.04 2.41 -2.76
N THR A 124 37.29 2.02 -1.52
CA THR A 124 38.28 1.00 -1.15
C THR A 124 37.75 -0.43 -1.26
N SER A 125 36.49 -0.62 -1.61
CA SER A 125 35.91 -1.95 -1.73
C SER A 125 35.67 -2.32 -3.19
N ASN A 126 36.49 -3.25 -3.68
CA ASN A 126 36.17 -4.11 -4.84
C ASN A 126 34.98 -5.05 -4.52
N ALA A 127 34.15 -4.69 -3.54
CA ALA A 127 33.03 -5.45 -3.06
C ALA A 127 31.86 -5.16 -3.98
N LEU A 128 31.49 -6.16 -4.77
CA LEU A 128 30.18 -6.24 -5.40
C LEU A 128 29.13 -5.90 -4.35
N LEU A 129 28.36 -4.83 -4.58
CA LEU A 129 27.16 -4.59 -3.81
C LEU A 129 26.26 -5.82 -3.97
N PRO A 130 25.86 -6.49 -2.88
CA PRO A 130 24.91 -7.59 -3.00
C PRO A 130 23.64 -7.03 -3.63
N THR A 131 23.29 -7.53 -4.82
CA THR A 131 22.01 -7.21 -5.44
C THR A 131 20.92 -7.82 -4.57
N PRO A 132 20.04 -7.01 -3.97
CA PRO A 132 18.97 -7.54 -3.15
C PRO A 132 18.09 -8.46 -3.99
N LEU A 133 17.55 -9.48 -3.35
CA LEU A 133 16.68 -10.46 -3.99
C LEU A 133 15.40 -9.74 -4.49
N SER A 134 14.92 -10.10 -5.68
CA SER A 134 13.67 -9.50 -6.21
C SER A 134 12.47 -9.90 -5.35
N LEU A 135 11.39 -9.12 -5.36
CA LEU A 135 10.19 -9.44 -4.56
C LEU A 135 9.62 -10.84 -4.83
N PRO A 136 9.48 -11.31 -6.10
CA PRO A 136 9.04 -12.69 -6.36
C PRO A 136 9.99 -13.72 -5.75
N GLN A 137 11.30 -13.49 -5.86
CA GLN A 137 12.32 -14.37 -5.30
C GLN A 137 12.33 -14.33 -3.76
N LEU A 138 12.03 -13.19 -3.11
CA LEU A 138 11.85 -13.13 -1.65
C LEU A 138 10.65 -13.96 -1.18
N LEU A 139 9.58 -13.97 -1.97
CA LEU A 139 8.35 -14.71 -1.68
C LEU A 139 8.46 -16.20 -2.00
N THR A 140 9.39 -16.61 -2.86
CA THR A 140 9.54 -18.01 -3.34
C THR A 140 10.86 -18.67 -2.90
N GLY A 141 11.84 -17.89 -2.47
CA GLY A 141 13.23 -18.32 -2.22
C GLY A 141 13.45 -19.11 -0.94
N ASN A 142 12.45 -19.21 -0.06
CA ASN A 142 12.41 -20.16 1.03
C ASN A 142 11.12 -20.98 0.86
N ALA A 143 11.22 -22.31 0.89
CA ALA A 143 10.11 -23.26 0.70
C ALA A 143 9.04 -23.26 1.82
N GLY A 144 8.77 -22.10 2.42
CA GLY A 144 7.73 -21.85 3.41
C GLY A 144 6.66 -20.94 2.82
N SER A 145 5.41 -21.24 3.16
CA SER A 145 4.18 -20.65 2.60
C SER A 145 4.28 -19.18 2.17
N PRO A 146 3.67 -18.83 1.02
CA PRO A 146 3.66 -17.46 0.53
C PRO A 146 3.16 -16.49 1.61
N ALA A 147 3.77 -15.30 1.66
CA ALA A 147 3.43 -14.29 2.65
C ALA A 147 1.93 -13.99 2.60
N LYS A 148 1.26 -13.99 3.76
CA LYS A 148 -0.19 -13.81 3.85
C LYS A 148 -0.64 -12.56 3.08
N GLY A 149 -1.54 -12.74 2.12
CA GLY A 149 -2.01 -11.65 1.24
C GLY A 149 -1.29 -11.54 -0.11
N LEU A 150 -0.25 -12.34 -0.37
CA LEU A 150 0.60 -12.26 -1.56
C LEU A 150 0.88 -13.64 -2.14
N THR A 151 0.93 -13.75 -3.46
CA THR A 151 1.35 -14.96 -4.19
C THR A 151 2.19 -14.58 -5.40
N VAL A 152 2.87 -15.58 -5.97
CA VAL A 152 3.53 -15.44 -7.28
C VAL A 152 2.75 -16.26 -8.29
N ASN A 153 2.34 -15.67 -9.40
CA ASN A 153 1.61 -16.37 -10.45
C ASN A 153 2.54 -17.24 -11.32
N ASP A 154 1.97 -18.04 -12.22
CA ASP A 154 2.72 -18.94 -13.12
C ASP A 154 3.70 -18.20 -14.07
N VAL A 155 3.55 -16.89 -14.21
CA VAL A 155 4.39 -16.01 -15.03
C VAL A 155 5.48 -15.31 -14.19
N GLY A 156 5.57 -15.62 -12.88
CA GLY A 156 6.59 -15.06 -11.98
C GLY A 156 6.29 -13.67 -11.44
N GLN A 157 5.06 -13.17 -11.59
CA GLN A 157 4.65 -11.85 -11.09
C GLN A 157 4.04 -11.95 -9.68
N VAL A 158 4.25 -10.92 -8.86
CA VAL A 158 3.64 -10.83 -7.52
C VAL A 158 2.20 -10.35 -7.63
N VAL A 159 1.27 -11.07 -7.00
CA VAL A 159 -0.16 -10.81 -7.03
C VAL A 159 -0.70 -10.73 -5.60
N LEU A 160 -1.51 -9.71 -5.31
CA LEU A 160 -2.29 -9.63 -4.07
C LEU A 160 -3.39 -10.69 -4.10
N THR A 161 -3.44 -11.58 -3.11
CA THR A 161 -4.43 -12.69 -3.08
C THR A 161 -5.86 -12.21 -3.01
N ASP A 162 -6.08 -11.07 -2.34
CA ASP A 162 -7.42 -10.60 -2.00
C ASP A 162 -8.05 -9.77 -3.14
N SER A 163 -7.22 -9.12 -3.96
CA SER A 163 -7.68 -8.27 -5.07
C SER A 163 -7.32 -8.79 -6.46
N GLY A 164 -6.42 -9.76 -6.56
CA GLY A 164 -5.85 -10.21 -7.84
C GLY A 164 -4.95 -9.17 -8.52
N LEU A 165 -4.62 -8.06 -7.84
CA LEU A 165 -3.78 -7.00 -8.40
C LEU A 165 -2.34 -7.47 -8.54
N VAL A 166 -1.78 -7.30 -9.74
CA VAL A 166 -0.35 -7.50 -10.00
C VAL A 166 0.43 -6.30 -9.45
N VAL A 167 1.38 -6.57 -8.54
CA VAL A 167 2.25 -5.53 -7.98
C VAL A 167 3.37 -5.22 -8.97
N PRO A 168 3.50 -3.96 -9.45
CA PRO A 168 4.61 -3.57 -10.30
C PRO A 168 5.95 -3.81 -9.61
N GLN A 169 6.91 -4.38 -10.35
CA GLN A 169 8.25 -4.69 -9.85
C GLN A 169 9.29 -3.61 -10.20
N SER A 170 8.82 -2.41 -10.58
CA SER A 170 9.68 -1.26 -10.85
C SER A 170 10.17 -0.62 -9.54
N PRO A 171 11.45 -0.16 -9.46
CA PRO A 171 11.92 0.62 -8.32
C PRO A 171 11.07 1.87 -8.08
N GLY A 172 10.92 2.26 -6.81
CA GLY A 172 10.07 3.38 -6.42
C GLY A 172 8.57 3.03 -6.37
N THR A 173 8.22 1.73 -6.33
CA THR A 173 6.83 1.28 -6.19
C THR A 173 6.45 1.13 -4.72
N LEU A 174 5.35 1.78 -4.33
CA LEU A 174 4.72 1.69 -3.02
C LEU A 174 3.31 1.15 -3.19
N VAL A 175 2.98 0.03 -2.54
CA VAL A 175 1.61 -0.52 -2.53
C VAL A 175 1.17 -0.74 -1.09
N LEU A 176 0.05 -0.12 -0.72
CA LEU A 176 -0.61 -0.33 0.55
C LEU A 176 -1.98 -0.95 0.29
N SER A 177 -2.12 -2.21 0.69
CA SER A 177 -3.37 -2.97 0.64
C SER A 177 -4.00 -3.18 2.02
N GLY A 178 -3.38 -2.64 3.08
CA GLY A 178 -3.78 -2.79 4.47
C GLY A 178 -4.16 -1.46 5.12
N THR A 179 -4.02 -1.36 6.44
CA THR A 179 -4.34 -0.12 7.19
C THR A 179 -3.09 0.67 7.52
N ALA A 180 -3.22 2.00 7.47
CA ALA A 180 -2.19 2.95 7.86
C ALA A 180 -2.87 3.98 8.78
N ASP A 181 -2.62 3.88 10.08
CA ASP A 181 -3.36 4.61 11.11
C ASP A 181 -2.42 5.42 12.00
N ALA A 182 -2.52 6.74 11.92
CA ALA A 182 -1.82 7.69 12.81
C ALA A 182 -2.77 8.39 13.79
N SER A 183 -4.03 7.97 13.86
CA SER A 183 -5.04 8.58 14.73
C SER A 183 -4.73 8.37 16.21
N THR A 184 -5.16 9.32 17.04
CA THR A 184 -5.09 9.22 18.49
C THR A 184 -6.50 9.05 19.06
N THR A 185 -6.61 8.27 20.14
CA THR A 185 -7.86 8.09 20.88
C THR A 185 -7.98 9.04 22.07
N LYS A 186 -6.98 9.89 22.31
CA LYS A 186 -7.03 10.88 23.39
C LYS A 186 -7.92 12.05 23.01
N GLN A 187 -8.94 12.28 23.84
CA GLN A 187 -9.86 13.40 23.71
C GLN A 187 -9.05 14.71 23.81
N SER A 188 -8.87 15.40 22.68
CA SER A 188 -8.16 16.70 22.50
C SER A 188 -6.77 16.65 21.85
N ASP A 189 -6.21 15.47 21.54
CA ASP A 189 -4.98 15.42 20.75
C ASP A 189 -5.31 15.47 19.25
N ILE A 190 -4.48 16.18 18.48
CA ILE A 190 -4.52 16.13 17.02
C ILE A 190 -3.88 14.80 16.60
N GLY A 191 -4.57 14.05 15.74
CA GLY A 191 -4.00 12.84 15.14
C GLY A 191 -2.67 13.13 14.44
N GLY A 192 -1.82 12.10 14.34
CA GLY A 192 -0.55 12.20 13.64
C GLY A 192 -0.68 12.31 12.12
N SER A 193 0.45 12.37 11.42
CA SER A 193 0.48 12.49 9.95
C SER A 193 0.84 11.16 9.27
N VAL A 194 0.24 10.91 8.10
CA VAL A 194 0.61 9.79 7.21
C VAL A 194 1.16 10.35 5.91
N GLN A 195 2.42 10.05 5.60
CA GLN A 195 3.09 10.45 4.37
C GLN A 195 3.45 9.24 3.54
N LEU A 196 2.97 9.23 2.28
CA LEU A 196 3.22 8.17 1.33
C LEU A 196 3.93 8.75 0.11
N ARG A 197 5.12 8.21 -0.23
CA ARG A 197 5.89 8.69 -1.37
C ARG A 197 6.41 7.53 -2.22
N GLY A 198 6.44 7.75 -3.53
CA GLY A 198 7.03 6.83 -4.49
C GLY A 198 6.79 7.33 -5.91
N ASN A 199 7.44 6.69 -6.87
CA ASN A 199 7.19 6.93 -8.30
C ASN A 199 5.81 6.38 -8.69
N LEU A 200 5.46 5.21 -8.14
CA LEU A 200 4.17 4.57 -8.33
C LEU A 200 3.59 4.26 -6.95
N VAL A 201 2.49 4.91 -6.60
CA VAL A 201 1.78 4.71 -5.34
C VAL A 201 0.43 4.05 -5.62
N GLY A 202 0.25 2.82 -5.15
CA GLY A 202 -0.99 2.08 -5.22
C GLY A 202 -1.64 1.96 -3.84
N LEU A 203 -2.84 2.50 -3.68
CA LEU A 203 -3.70 2.24 -2.53
C LEU A 203 -4.76 1.24 -2.95
N VAL A 204 -4.79 0.11 -2.26
CA VAL A 204 -5.72 -0.97 -2.53
C VAL A 204 -6.57 -1.14 -1.30
N GLU A 205 -7.90 -1.06 -1.45
CA GLU A 205 -8.76 -1.43 -0.33
C GLU A 205 -8.49 -2.89 0.02
N LYS A 206 -8.36 -3.20 1.33
CA LYS A 206 -8.61 -4.57 1.75
C LYS A 206 -9.97 -4.95 1.18
N ALA A 207 -10.05 -6.10 0.52
CA ALA A 207 -11.32 -6.75 0.30
C ALA A 207 -11.87 -7.08 1.70
N GLN A 208 -12.57 -6.11 2.32
CA GLN A 208 -13.49 -6.41 3.39
C GLN A 208 -14.40 -7.49 2.81
N GLU A 209 -14.63 -8.55 3.58
CA GLU A 209 -15.51 -9.65 3.24
C GLU A 209 -16.87 -9.05 2.85
N ARG A 210 -17.00 -8.68 1.58
CA ARG A 210 -18.20 -8.08 1.04
C ARG A 210 -19.09 -9.29 0.87
N ASP A 211 -20.07 -9.36 1.77
CA ASP A 211 -21.26 -10.18 1.60
C ASP A 211 -21.59 -10.30 0.12
N VAL A 212 -21.82 -11.55 -0.29
CA VAL A 212 -21.59 -12.15 -1.63
C VAL A 212 -22.44 -11.55 -2.76
N SER A 213 -23.06 -10.40 -2.55
CA SER A 213 -24.14 -9.85 -3.36
C SER A 213 -23.74 -8.72 -4.31
N ARG A 214 -22.49 -8.25 -4.34
CA ARG A 214 -22.05 -7.25 -5.34
C ARG A 214 -20.66 -7.54 -5.92
N LYS A 215 -20.59 -8.53 -6.81
CA LYS A 215 -19.44 -8.76 -7.70
C LYS A 215 -19.40 -7.68 -8.79
N ALA A 216 -18.36 -6.86 -8.75
CA ALA A 216 -17.70 -6.38 -9.95
C ALA A 216 -16.21 -6.71 -9.81
N VAL A 217 -15.58 -7.13 -10.91
CA VAL A 217 -14.19 -7.60 -11.05
C VAL A 217 -13.99 -9.11 -10.86
N ALA A 218 -14.57 -9.89 -11.78
CA ALA A 218 -14.04 -11.15 -12.36
C ALA A 218 -15.16 -11.80 -13.21
N LEU A 219 -15.58 -11.15 -14.29
CA LEU A 219 -16.74 -11.57 -15.09
C LEU A 219 -16.48 -12.52 -16.29
N PRO A 220 -15.28 -12.71 -16.87
CA PRO A 220 -15.19 -13.52 -18.10
C PRO A 220 -15.42 -15.02 -17.89
N LYS A 221 -14.80 -15.64 -16.89
CA LYS A 221 -14.69 -17.11 -16.84
C LYS A 221 -15.96 -17.86 -16.40
N GLY A 222 -16.89 -17.21 -15.70
CA GLY A 222 -18.10 -17.87 -15.19
C GLY A 222 -19.30 -17.81 -16.13
N ILE A 223 -19.36 -16.82 -17.02
CA ILE A 223 -20.54 -16.53 -17.84
C ILE A 223 -20.56 -17.37 -19.12
N GLU A 224 -19.38 -17.69 -19.67
CA GLU A 224 -19.23 -18.58 -20.84
C GLU A 224 -19.64 -20.02 -20.54
N ALA A 225 -19.45 -20.50 -19.30
CA ALA A 225 -19.87 -21.84 -18.87
C ALA A 225 -21.41 -21.99 -18.79
N ALA A 226 -22.15 -20.89 -18.71
CA ALA A 226 -23.63 -20.88 -18.66
C ALA A 226 -24.28 -20.57 -20.03
N GLY A 227 -23.49 -20.43 -21.10
CA GLY A 227 -23.98 -20.08 -22.44
C GLY A 227 -24.50 -18.64 -22.57
N CYS A 228 -24.16 -17.77 -21.63
CA CYS A 228 -24.62 -16.38 -21.62
C CYS A 228 -23.62 -15.47 -22.36
N GLN A 229 -24.13 -14.57 -23.22
CA GLN A 229 -23.28 -13.57 -23.89
C GLN A 229 -23.19 -12.29 -23.07
N ILE A 230 -21.95 -11.80 -22.86
CA ILE A 230 -21.70 -10.50 -22.24
C ILE A 230 -21.83 -9.42 -23.32
N VAL A 231 -22.81 -8.53 -23.17
CA VAL A 231 -22.94 -7.33 -24.01
C VAL A 231 -22.37 -6.15 -23.25
N TYR A 232 -21.31 -5.55 -23.77
CA TYR A 232 -20.68 -4.37 -23.17
C TYR A 232 -21.40 -3.09 -23.63
N LEU A 233 -21.85 -2.27 -22.68
CA LEU A 233 -22.51 -0.99 -22.98
C LEU A 233 -21.51 0.18 -22.88
N PRO A 234 -21.61 1.21 -23.73
CA PRO A 234 -20.76 2.40 -23.65
C PRO A 234 -21.02 3.21 -22.36
N PRO A 235 -20.02 3.97 -21.86
CA PRO A 235 -20.20 4.86 -20.71
C PRO A 235 -21.32 5.89 -20.97
N TYR A 236 -22.21 6.09 -20.00
CA TYR A 236 -23.37 7.01 -20.06
C TYR A 236 -24.37 6.75 -21.20
N SER A 237 -24.88 5.52 -21.29
CA SER A 237 -26.00 5.17 -22.20
C SER A 237 -27.33 4.92 -21.45
N PRO A 238 -27.97 5.94 -20.86
CA PRO A 238 -29.22 5.77 -20.10
C PRO A 238 -30.37 5.19 -20.93
N ASP A 239 -30.37 5.41 -22.25
CA ASP A 239 -31.41 4.91 -23.16
C ASP A 239 -31.36 3.39 -23.42
N LEU A 240 -30.18 2.78 -23.25
CA LEU A 240 -29.92 1.36 -23.52
C LEU A 240 -29.97 0.49 -22.26
N ASN A 241 -30.18 1.07 -21.08
CA ASN A 241 -30.28 0.32 -19.84
C ASN A 241 -31.73 -0.07 -19.52
N ARG A 242 -32.22 -1.18 -20.08
CA ARG A 242 -33.61 -1.68 -19.86
C ARG A 242 -33.94 -1.82 -18.37
N ILE A 243 -32.95 -2.07 -17.51
CA ILE A 243 -33.14 -2.18 -16.07
C ILE A 243 -33.51 -0.83 -15.45
N GLU A 244 -33.00 0.30 -15.95
CA GLU A 244 -33.32 1.63 -15.42
C GLU A 244 -34.77 2.01 -15.70
N LYS A 245 -35.30 1.65 -16.87
CA LYS A 245 -36.72 1.82 -17.21
C LYS A 245 -37.60 0.95 -16.29
N CYS A 246 -37.19 -0.28 -16.02
CA CYS A 246 -37.86 -1.17 -15.07
C CYS A 246 -37.82 -0.59 -13.63
N TRP A 247 -36.67 -0.10 -13.18
CA TRP A 247 -36.50 0.52 -11.87
C TRP A 247 -37.27 1.82 -11.72
N ALA A 248 -37.36 2.64 -12.77
CA ALA A 248 -38.17 3.86 -12.77
C ALA A 248 -39.66 3.52 -12.65
N TRP A 249 -40.13 2.52 -13.41
CA TRP A 249 -41.50 2.01 -13.31
C TRP A 249 -41.82 1.47 -11.91
N LEU A 250 -40.93 0.63 -11.38
CA LEU A 250 -41.08 -0.02 -10.09
C LEU A 250 -41.10 1.01 -8.95
N LYS A 251 -40.14 1.95 -8.93
CA LYS A 251 -40.10 3.04 -7.94
C LYS A 251 -41.35 3.91 -7.99
N SER A 252 -41.86 4.21 -9.18
CA SER A 252 -43.09 4.99 -9.37
C SER A 252 -44.31 4.29 -8.79
N ARG A 253 -44.45 2.97 -9.01
CA ARG A 253 -45.56 2.17 -8.46
C ARG A 253 -45.47 1.98 -6.94
N ILE A 254 -44.28 1.71 -6.41
CA ILE A 254 -44.06 1.57 -4.97
C ILE A 254 -44.41 2.89 -4.25
N ARG A 255 -44.00 4.05 -4.78
CA ARG A 255 -44.34 5.36 -4.20
C ARG A 255 -45.85 5.62 -4.11
N LYS A 256 -46.63 5.13 -5.08
CA LYS A 256 -48.10 5.28 -5.08
C LYS A 256 -48.80 4.32 -4.10
N ARG A 257 -48.21 3.16 -3.84
CA ARG A 257 -48.75 2.13 -2.95
C ARG A 257 -48.34 2.33 -1.48
N LEU A 258 -47.24 3.04 -1.24
CA LEU A 258 -46.70 3.29 0.10
C LEU A 258 -47.69 3.91 1.10
N PRO A 259 -48.60 4.84 0.73
CA PRO A 259 -49.58 5.41 1.66
C PRO A 259 -50.70 4.44 2.07
N GLN A 260 -50.84 3.31 1.36
CA GLN A 260 -51.93 2.33 1.55
C GLN A 260 -51.43 1.00 2.13
N SER A 261 -50.12 0.89 2.38
CA SER A 261 -49.46 -0.33 2.84
C SER A 261 -48.97 -0.17 4.27
N ALA A 262 -49.09 -1.23 5.09
CA ALA A 262 -48.57 -1.25 6.45
C ALA A 262 -47.03 -1.16 6.51
N SER A 263 -46.33 -1.61 5.45
CA SER A 263 -44.87 -1.54 5.36
C SER A 263 -44.37 -1.42 3.91
N LEU A 264 -43.14 -0.93 3.74
CA LEU A 264 -42.45 -0.89 2.44
C LEU A 264 -42.36 -2.29 1.79
N ARG A 265 -42.16 -3.33 2.62
CA ARG A 265 -42.04 -4.71 2.16
C ARG A 265 -43.35 -5.17 1.51
N ASP A 266 -44.49 -4.90 2.16
CA ASP A 266 -45.81 -5.24 1.63
C ASP A 266 -46.12 -4.46 0.34
N ALA A 267 -45.73 -3.19 0.27
CA ALA A 267 -45.87 -2.38 -0.94
C ALA A 267 -45.06 -2.97 -2.12
N ILE A 268 -43.83 -3.41 -1.86
CA ILE A 268 -42.97 -4.02 -2.88
C ILE A 268 -43.56 -5.36 -3.33
N GLU A 269 -43.95 -6.23 -2.39
CA GLU A 269 -44.46 -7.56 -2.71
C GLU A 269 -45.79 -7.48 -3.49
N SER A 270 -46.68 -6.56 -3.12
CA SER A 270 -47.92 -6.29 -3.85
C SER A 270 -47.67 -5.81 -5.28
N VAL A 271 -46.71 -4.89 -5.46
CA VAL A 271 -46.35 -4.38 -6.80
C VAL A 271 -45.70 -5.46 -7.66
N LEU A 272 -44.87 -6.33 -7.08
CA LEU A 272 -44.24 -7.44 -7.79
C LEU A 272 -45.28 -8.51 -8.18
N LYS A 273 -46.23 -8.85 -7.29
CA LYS A 273 -47.34 -9.75 -7.62
C LYS A 273 -48.21 -9.19 -8.76
N GLN A 274 -48.43 -7.88 -8.79
CA GLN A 274 -49.18 -7.21 -9.87
C GLN A 274 -48.40 -7.12 -11.19
N ALA A 275 -47.06 -7.20 -11.15
CA ALA A 275 -46.21 -7.21 -12.35
C ALA A 275 -46.08 -8.59 -12.99
N ALA A 276 -46.30 -9.65 -12.20
CA ALA A 276 -46.17 -11.04 -12.61
C ALA A 276 -47.50 -11.69 -13.04
N SER A 277 -48.63 -10.99 -12.88
CA SER A 277 -49.96 -11.35 -13.38
C SER A 277 -50.20 -10.75 -14.77
#